data_AF-A0A2P2E009-F1
#
_entry.id   AF-A0A2P2E009-F1
#
_cell.length_a   1.000
_cell.length_b   1.000
_cell.length_c   1.000
_cell.angle_alpha   90.00
_cell.angle_beta   90.00
_cell.angle_gamma   90.00
#
_symmetry.space_group_name_H-M   'P 1'
#
loop_
_entity.id
_entity.type
_entity.pdbx_description
1 polymer ?
#
loop_
_entity_poly.entity_id
_entity_poly.type
_entity_poly.pdbx_seq_one_letter_code
_entity_poly.pdbx_strand_id
1 'polypeptide(L)'
;MFLEDHELYEAYQSLTNLYPIFEDESNVDQSYKRNRIRSQILPNLVSEGMNAYRTYWNFHEWEEFTDKDLADGNSPSVDYLKLSDTNWNKLSRAKRKIWIDSHLKMMDLPPLYRNQWDEILSQENNTKIRWESSKLIIYKVKGKDLYLLRKDSRLFQTPKLLQNQGSYYIEWNRETREIPSLSNEYTISTCQAGDRIQYRWGKKELSEIMRELQIPEPIRRFIPILRTEDTLLIVFLSMFDKSLKDIHSEFS
;
A
#
# COMPACT_ATOMS: atom_id res chain seq x y z
N MET A 1 -30.15 -28.44 -10.25
CA MET A 1 -31.62 -28.33 -10.36
C MET A 1 -31.95 -26.96 -9.82
N PHE A 2 -32.11 -25.97 -10.69
CA PHE A 2 -32.57 -24.64 -10.29
C PHE A 2 -34.08 -24.76 -10.16
N LEU A 3 -34.62 -24.56 -8.97
CA LEU A 3 -36.07 -24.46 -8.77
C LEU A 3 -36.56 -23.27 -9.60
N GLU A 4 -37.67 -23.42 -10.32
CA GLU A 4 -38.32 -22.27 -10.95
C GLU A 4 -38.84 -21.32 -9.86
N ASP A 5 -38.97 -20.02 -10.16
CA ASP A 5 -39.34 -18.97 -9.19
C ASP A 5 -40.61 -19.31 -8.39
N HIS A 6 -41.52 -20.11 -8.97
CA HIS A 6 -42.73 -20.59 -8.31
C HIS A 6 -42.45 -21.66 -7.24
N GLU A 7 -41.62 -22.66 -7.55
CA GLU A 7 -41.25 -23.73 -6.61
C GLU A 7 -40.39 -23.18 -5.46
N LEU A 8 -39.56 -22.17 -5.74
CA LEU A 8 -38.80 -21.45 -4.73
C LEU A 8 -39.74 -20.67 -3.79
N TYR A 9 -40.76 -20.00 -4.33
CA TYR A 9 -41.77 -19.29 -3.55
C TYR A 9 -42.56 -20.23 -2.64
N GLU A 10 -42.97 -21.39 -3.14
CA GLU A 10 -43.66 -22.42 -2.35
C GLU A 10 -42.75 -23.02 -1.26
N ALA A 11 -41.47 -23.22 -1.56
CA ALA A 11 -40.48 -23.65 -0.58
C ALA A 11 -40.27 -22.60 0.52
N TYR A 12 -40.19 -21.31 0.18
CA TYR A 12 -40.08 -20.23 1.17
C TYR A 12 -41.32 -20.14 2.07
N GLN A 13 -42.52 -20.25 1.50
CA GLN A 13 -43.77 -20.27 2.28
C GLN A 13 -43.81 -21.47 3.24
N SER A 14 -43.41 -22.65 2.76
CA SER A 14 -43.34 -23.87 3.57
C SER A 14 -42.30 -23.76 4.69
N LEU A 15 -41.14 -23.18 4.41
CA LEU A 15 -40.08 -22.92 5.41
C LEU A 15 -40.52 -21.92 6.48
N THR A 16 -41.23 -20.86 6.09
CA THR A 16 -41.73 -19.84 7.02
C THR A 16 -42.77 -20.39 8.00
N ASN A 17 -43.56 -21.39 7.55
CA ASN A 17 -44.51 -22.10 8.41
C ASN A 17 -43.82 -23.06 9.40
N LEU A 18 -42.66 -23.62 9.02
CA LEU A 18 -41.89 -24.55 9.87
C LEU A 18 -40.93 -23.81 10.81
N TYR A 19 -40.45 -22.63 10.41
CA TYR A 19 -39.55 -21.78 11.16
C TYR A 19 -40.14 -20.36 11.22
N PRO A 20 -40.84 -20.00 12.32
CA PRO A 20 -41.40 -18.67 12.44
C PRO A 20 -40.29 -17.63 12.34
N ILE A 21 -40.38 -16.78 11.33
CA ILE A 21 -39.43 -15.69 11.10
C ILE A 21 -39.70 -14.63 12.16
N PHE A 22 -38.73 -14.43 13.05
CA PHE A 22 -38.74 -13.31 13.99
C PHE A 22 -38.24 -12.06 13.25
N GLU A 23 -39.16 -11.15 12.91
CA GLU A 23 -38.78 -9.85 12.38
C GLU A 23 -38.23 -8.97 13.51
N ASP A 24 -36.97 -8.56 13.38
CA ASP A 24 -36.32 -7.63 14.29
C ASP A 24 -37.04 -6.26 14.24
N GLU A 25 -37.45 -5.73 15.40
CA GLU A 25 -38.17 -4.44 15.52
C GLU A 25 -37.38 -3.27 14.92
N SER A 26 -36.03 -3.36 14.88
CA SER A 26 -35.17 -2.35 14.26
C SER A 26 -35.34 -2.22 12.75
N ASN A 27 -36.01 -3.18 12.10
CA ASN A 27 -36.32 -3.16 10.67
C ASN A 27 -37.23 -1.99 10.26
N VAL A 28 -37.99 -1.45 11.21
CA VAL A 28 -38.92 -0.32 11.00
C VAL A 28 -38.22 1.02 11.19
N ASP A 29 -37.06 1.05 11.86
CA ASP A 29 -36.36 2.29 12.16
C ASP A 29 -35.76 2.92 10.89
N GLN A 30 -36.37 4.03 10.46
CA GLN A 30 -35.97 4.79 9.30
C GLN A 30 -34.74 5.69 9.55
N SER A 31 -34.18 5.72 10.77
CA SER A 31 -32.92 6.44 11.06
C SER A 31 -31.73 5.83 10.31
N TYR A 32 -31.76 4.51 10.06
CA TYR A 32 -30.73 3.79 9.31
C TYR A 32 -30.90 3.94 7.79
N LYS A 33 -29.82 4.35 7.11
CA LYS A 33 -29.78 4.48 5.65
C LYS A 33 -30.20 3.19 4.93
N ARG A 34 -29.77 2.04 5.45
CA ARG A 34 -30.12 0.72 4.90
C ARG A 34 -31.64 0.48 4.93
N ASN A 35 -32.31 0.81 6.03
CA ASN A 35 -33.76 0.60 6.18
C ASN A 35 -34.56 1.51 5.26
N ARG A 36 -34.15 2.77 5.09
CA ARG A 36 -34.75 3.68 4.09
C ARG A 36 -34.59 3.16 2.67
N ILE A 37 -33.39 2.70 2.30
CA ILE A 37 -33.16 2.09 0.99
C ILE A 37 -34.09 0.89 0.80
N ARG A 38 -34.17 0.00 1.79
CA ARG A 38 -35.00 -1.22 1.73
C ARG A 38 -36.50 -0.95 1.64
N SER A 39 -37.00 -0.01 2.43
CA SER A 39 -38.45 0.20 2.59
C SER A 39 -39.04 1.27 1.67
N GLN A 40 -38.24 2.25 1.22
CA GLN A 40 -38.74 3.38 0.43
C GLN A 40 -38.19 3.37 -1.00
N ILE A 41 -36.93 3.00 -1.21
CA ILE A 41 -36.26 3.16 -2.51
C ILE A 41 -36.39 1.90 -3.35
N LEU A 42 -36.02 0.73 -2.79
CA LEU A 42 -36.06 -0.54 -3.52
C LEU A 42 -37.46 -0.88 -4.07
N PRO A 43 -38.56 -0.72 -3.32
CA PRO A 43 -39.89 -1.05 -3.84
C PRO A 43 -40.28 -0.21 -5.06
N ASN A 44 -39.97 1.09 -5.04
CA ASN A 44 -40.23 2.00 -6.16
C ASN A 44 -39.41 1.63 -7.40
N LEU A 45 -38.15 1.21 -7.22
CA LEU A 45 -37.33 0.76 -8.34
C LEU A 45 -37.87 -0.55 -8.94
N VAL A 46 -38.31 -1.50 -8.10
CA VAL A 46 -38.92 -2.76 -8.55
C VAL A 46 -40.23 -2.51 -9.30
N SER A 47 -41.07 -1.58 -8.83
CA SER A 47 -42.32 -1.23 -9.53
C SER A 47 -42.10 -0.61 -10.92
N GLU A 48 -40.96 0.05 -11.13
CA GLU A 48 -40.52 0.57 -12.44
C GLU A 48 -39.86 -0.51 -13.32
N GLY A 49 -39.90 -1.78 -12.91
CA GLY A 49 -39.37 -2.92 -13.68
C GLY A 49 -37.89 -3.24 -13.42
N MET A 50 -37.27 -2.67 -12.37
CA MET A 50 -35.91 -3.05 -11.99
C MET A 50 -35.87 -4.48 -11.46
N ASN A 51 -35.11 -5.35 -12.12
CA ASN A 51 -34.77 -6.67 -11.59
C ASN A 51 -33.54 -6.56 -10.69
N ALA A 52 -33.77 -6.41 -9.38
CA ALA A 52 -32.70 -6.21 -8.40
C ALA A 52 -31.64 -7.33 -8.40
N TYR A 53 -32.06 -8.59 -8.60
CA TYR A 53 -31.16 -9.74 -8.70
C TYR A 53 -30.24 -9.61 -9.92
N ARG A 54 -30.82 -9.39 -11.10
CA ARG A 54 -30.07 -9.22 -12.34
C ARG A 54 -29.17 -7.99 -12.29
N THR A 55 -29.64 -6.87 -11.73
CA THR A 55 -28.79 -5.68 -11.55
C THR A 55 -27.64 -5.96 -10.59
N TYR A 56 -27.88 -6.61 -9.45
CA TYR A 56 -26.82 -6.98 -8.52
C TYR A 56 -25.75 -7.83 -9.22
N TRP A 57 -26.15 -8.92 -9.88
CA TRP A 57 -25.20 -9.80 -10.57
C TRP A 57 -24.53 -9.14 -11.77
N ASN A 58 -25.23 -8.36 -12.59
CA ASN A 58 -24.60 -7.63 -13.70
C ASN A 58 -23.50 -6.64 -13.23
N PHE A 59 -23.62 -6.08 -12.03
CA PHE A 59 -22.61 -5.19 -11.44
C PHE A 59 -21.47 -5.93 -10.73
N HIS A 60 -21.67 -7.19 -10.34
CA HIS A 60 -20.68 -8.02 -9.64
C HIS A 60 -20.07 -9.15 -10.51
N GLU A 61 -20.64 -9.43 -11.68
CA GLU A 61 -20.08 -10.35 -12.71
C GLU A 61 -18.87 -9.73 -13.42
N TRP A 62 -18.67 -8.42 -13.35
CA TRP A 62 -17.45 -7.76 -13.80
C TRP A 62 -16.36 -7.92 -12.74
N GLU A 63 -15.69 -9.08 -12.79
CA GLU A 63 -14.46 -9.44 -12.07
C GLU A 63 -14.56 -9.42 -10.54
N GLU A 64 -15.23 -10.42 -9.97
CA GLU A 64 -14.68 -11.03 -8.74
C GLU A 64 -13.36 -11.72 -9.10
N PHE A 65 -12.26 -10.96 -9.07
CA PHE A 65 -10.97 -11.54 -8.71
C PHE A 65 -11.11 -12.00 -7.26
N THR A 66 -11.62 -13.21 -7.04
CA THR A 66 -11.95 -13.74 -5.72
C THR A 66 -10.68 -13.83 -4.86
N ASP A 67 -10.77 -13.39 -3.59
CA ASP A 67 -9.68 -13.47 -2.61
C ASP A 67 -9.06 -14.87 -2.48
N LYS A 68 -9.80 -15.92 -2.84
CA LYS A 68 -9.34 -17.30 -2.78
C LYS A 68 -8.25 -17.67 -3.79
N ASP A 69 -8.08 -16.89 -4.86
CA ASP A 69 -7.07 -17.20 -5.88
C ASP A 69 -5.68 -16.61 -5.54
N LEU A 70 -5.58 -15.78 -4.50
CA LEU A 70 -4.33 -15.14 -4.06
C LEU A 70 -4.03 -15.33 -2.56
N ALA A 71 -4.99 -15.78 -1.75
CA ALA A 71 -4.83 -15.94 -0.32
C ALA A 71 -4.37 -17.35 0.07
N ASP A 72 -3.10 -17.66 -0.19
CA ASP A 72 -2.37 -18.46 0.80
C ASP A 72 -2.16 -17.53 2.01
N GLY A 73 -2.95 -17.76 3.06
CA GLY A 73 -3.10 -16.94 4.27
C GLY A 73 -1.85 -16.77 5.15
N ASN A 74 -0.66 -16.95 4.59
CA ASN A 74 0.64 -16.72 5.22
C ASN A 74 1.56 -15.82 4.38
N SER A 75 1.05 -15.17 3.33
CA SER A 75 1.87 -14.29 2.50
C SER A 75 2.29 -13.06 3.34
N PRO A 76 3.60 -12.85 3.57
CA PRO A 76 4.05 -11.72 4.37
C PRO A 76 3.57 -10.42 3.71
N SER A 77 2.92 -9.56 4.48
CA SER A 77 2.41 -8.29 3.95
C SER A 77 3.55 -7.52 3.30
N VAL A 78 3.39 -7.22 2.02
CA VAL A 78 4.42 -6.51 1.26
C VAL A 78 4.48 -5.06 1.73
N ASP A 79 5.61 -4.67 2.33
CA ASP A 79 5.81 -3.33 2.92
C ASP A 79 5.80 -2.22 1.85
N TYR A 80 6.24 -2.53 0.63
CA TYR A 80 6.13 -1.62 -0.51
C TYR A 80 6.15 -2.35 -1.86
N LEU A 81 5.59 -1.71 -2.89
CA LEU A 81 5.69 -2.15 -4.28
C LEU A 81 6.29 -1.05 -5.15
N LYS A 82 7.14 -1.45 -6.09
CA LYS A 82 7.72 -0.61 -7.14
C LYS A 82 7.15 -1.06 -8.48
N LEU A 83 6.39 -0.17 -9.12
CA LEU A 83 5.66 -0.45 -10.34
C LEU A 83 6.25 0.34 -11.52
N SER A 84 6.46 -0.35 -12.64
CA SER A 84 7.17 0.22 -13.80
C SER A 84 6.48 1.45 -14.40
N ASP A 85 7.27 2.50 -14.66
CA ASP A 85 6.84 3.67 -15.44
C ASP A 85 6.29 3.29 -16.83
N THR A 86 6.87 2.28 -17.46
CA THR A 86 6.43 1.77 -18.77
C THR A 86 4.99 1.27 -18.72
N ASN A 87 4.63 0.51 -17.68
CA ASN A 87 3.26 0.00 -17.52
C ASN A 87 2.30 1.14 -17.20
N TRP A 88 2.69 2.07 -16.33
CA TRP A 88 1.90 3.28 -16.06
C TRP A 88 1.55 4.00 -17.36
N ASN A 89 2.54 4.32 -18.19
CA ASN A 89 2.32 5.12 -19.40
C ASN A 89 1.54 4.38 -20.50
N LYS A 90 1.64 3.05 -20.60
CA LYS A 90 0.92 2.23 -21.61
C LYS A 90 -0.57 2.06 -21.31
N LEU A 91 -0.97 2.09 -20.05
CA LEU A 91 -2.35 1.82 -19.64
C LEU A 91 -3.22 3.08 -19.75
N SER A 92 -4.50 2.89 -20.11
CA SER A 92 -5.50 3.96 -20.06
C SER A 92 -5.85 4.32 -18.61
N ARG A 93 -6.48 5.49 -18.39
CA ARG A 93 -6.91 5.94 -17.06
C ARG A 93 -7.68 4.88 -16.26
N ALA A 94 -8.65 4.21 -16.90
CA ALA A 94 -9.45 3.17 -16.26
C ALA A 94 -8.61 1.93 -15.93
N LYS A 95 -7.76 1.49 -16.87
CA LYS A 95 -6.88 0.33 -16.67
C LYS A 95 -5.81 0.58 -15.60
N ARG A 96 -5.29 1.80 -15.49
CA ARG A 96 -4.38 2.19 -14.40
C ARG A 96 -5.06 2.08 -13.04
N LYS A 97 -6.32 2.49 -12.91
CA LYS A 97 -7.06 2.36 -11.65
C LYS A 97 -7.17 0.89 -11.24
N ILE A 98 -7.66 0.04 -12.15
CA ILE A 98 -7.78 -1.42 -11.93
C ILE A 98 -6.42 -1.99 -11.53
N TRP A 99 -5.37 -1.64 -12.29
CA TRP A 99 -4.01 -2.10 -12.02
C TRP A 99 -3.51 -1.70 -10.62
N ILE A 100 -3.74 -0.45 -10.19
CA ILE A 100 -3.37 -0.02 -8.83
C ILE A 100 -4.20 -0.75 -7.78
N ASP A 101 -5.52 -0.84 -7.95
CA ASP A 101 -6.41 -1.52 -7.01
C ASP A 101 -6.02 -2.99 -6.82
N SER A 102 -5.61 -3.70 -7.89
CA SER A 102 -5.08 -5.06 -7.79
C SER A 102 -3.82 -5.14 -6.93
N HIS A 103 -2.89 -4.19 -7.05
CA HIS A 103 -1.67 -4.17 -6.22
C HIS A 103 -1.99 -3.78 -4.77
N LEU A 104 -2.95 -2.88 -4.54
CA LEU A 104 -3.41 -2.56 -3.19
C LEU A 104 -4.00 -3.78 -2.51
N LYS A 105 -4.80 -4.56 -3.24
CA LYS A 105 -5.33 -5.83 -2.77
C LYS A 105 -4.22 -6.82 -2.38
N MET A 106 -3.17 -6.96 -3.21
CA MET A 106 -2.00 -7.78 -2.87
C MET A 106 -1.26 -7.31 -1.60
N MET A 107 -1.33 -6.00 -1.31
CA MET A 107 -0.77 -5.39 -0.11
C MET A 107 -1.73 -5.41 1.10
N ASP A 108 -2.88 -6.09 1.01
CA ASP A 108 -3.94 -6.08 2.04
C ASP A 108 -4.45 -4.65 2.36
N LEU A 109 -4.65 -3.86 1.29
CA LEU A 109 -5.19 -2.50 1.35
C LEU A 109 -6.46 -2.37 0.50
N PRO A 110 -7.42 -1.52 0.92
CA PRO A 110 -8.63 -1.30 0.15
C PRO A 110 -8.33 -0.58 -1.18
N PRO A 111 -9.15 -0.80 -2.22
CA PRO A 111 -9.03 -0.07 -3.48
C PRO A 111 -9.26 1.44 -3.29
N LEU A 112 -8.76 2.24 -4.23
CA LEU A 112 -8.93 3.68 -4.20
C LEU A 112 -10.37 4.07 -4.56
N TYR A 113 -10.94 4.97 -3.77
CA TYR A 113 -12.18 5.64 -4.13
C TYR A 113 -11.96 6.56 -5.34
N ARG A 114 -13.04 6.84 -6.09
CA ARG A 114 -12.97 7.65 -7.32
C ARG A 114 -12.34 9.02 -7.09
N ASN A 115 -12.72 9.71 -6.01
CA ASN A 115 -12.16 11.02 -5.66
C ASN A 115 -10.65 10.97 -5.39
N GLN A 116 -10.17 9.95 -4.67
CA GLN A 116 -8.74 9.74 -4.40
C GLN A 116 -7.98 9.49 -5.71
N TRP A 117 -8.54 8.68 -6.60
CA TRP A 117 -7.96 8.42 -7.92
C TRP A 117 -7.89 9.67 -8.79
N ASP A 118 -8.95 10.47 -8.80
CA ASP A 118 -9.01 11.71 -9.56
C ASP A 118 -7.99 12.74 -9.02
N GLU A 119 -7.80 12.79 -7.70
CA GLU A 119 -6.77 13.60 -7.04
C GLU A 119 -5.36 13.17 -7.46
N ILE A 120 -5.06 11.87 -7.45
CA ILE A 120 -3.76 11.33 -7.89
C ILE A 120 -3.47 11.73 -9.34
N LEU A 121 -4.44 11.59 -10.23
CA LEU A 121 -4.27 11.92 -11.65
C LEU A 121 -4.19 13.41 -11.92
N SER A 122 -4.81 14.26 -11.09
CA SER A 122 -4.68 15.71 -11.20
C SER A 122 -3.23 16.18 -11.09
N GLN A 123 -2.37 15.38 -10.43
CA GLN A 123 -0.95 15.65 -10.26
C GLN A 123 -0.06 15.10 -11.40
N GLU A 124 -0.62 14.39 -12.40
CA GLU A 124 0.18 13.69 -13.41
C GLU A 124 1.04 14.62 -14.29
N ASN A 125 0.53 15.83 -14.56
CA ASN A 125 1.25 16.84 -15.33
C ASN A 125 2.38 17.50 -14.53
N ASN A 126 2.44 17.28 -13.21
CA ASN A 126 3.49 17.82 -12.36
C ASN A 126 4.78 17.01 -12.48
N THR A 127 5.85 17.53 -11.89
CA THR A 127 7.13 16.80 -11.78
C THR A 127 7.04 15.58 -10.87
N LYS A 128 6.07 15.57 -9.94
CA LYS A 128 5.83 14.47 -9.00
C LYS A 128 4.35 14.28 -8.71
N ILE A 129 3.97 13.03 -8.47
CA ILE A 129 2.72 12.64 -7.84
C ILE A 129 3.07 12.25 -6.41
N ARG A 130 2.41 12.87 -5.43
CA ARG A 130 2.45 12.46 -4.03
C ARG A 130 1.04 12.51 -3.48
N TRP A 131 0.50 11.34 -3.20
CA TRP A 131 -0.78 11.19 -2.54
C TRP A 131 -0.61 10.33 -1.30
N GLU A 132 -1.32 10.67 -0.22
CA GLU A 132 -1.12 10.07 1.08
C GLU A 132 -2.45 9.93 1.82
N SER A 133 -2.67 8.73 2.38
CA SER A 133 -3.77 8.45 3.31
C SER A 133 -3.23 8.08 4.70
N SER A 134 -4.09 7.59 5.58
CA SER A 134 -3.67 7.03 6.87
C SER A 134 -2.80 5.78 6.73
N LYS A 135 -3.00 4.98 5.67
CA LYS A 135 -2.33 3.67 5.48
C LYS A 135 -1.32 3.62 4.33
N LEU A 136 -1.44 4.49 3.33
CA LEU A 136 -0.70 4.37 2.07
C LEU A 136 -0.09 5.71 1.65
N ILE A 137 1.10 5.65 1.08
CA ILE A 137 1.68 6.73 0.26
C ILE A 137 1.85 6.21 -1.17
N ILE A 138 1.32 6.97 -2.14
CA ILE A 138 1.55 6.78 -3.56
C ILE A 138 2.53 7.87 -4.01
N TYR A 139 3.71 7.45 -4.49
CA TYR A 139 4.79 8.36 -4.84
C TYR A 139 5.35 8.04 -6.22
N LYS A 140 5.43 9.06 -7.09
CA LYS A 140 6.04 8.93 -8.41
C LYS A 140 6.73 10.24 -8.80
N VAL A 141 7.86 10.13 -9.47
CA VAL A 141 8.48 11.24 -10.19
C VAL A 141 8.27 11.03 -11.68
N LYS A 142 8.12 12.11 -12.46
CA LYS A 142 7.95 12.04 -13.91
C LYS A 142 9.06 11.21 -14.56
N GLY A 143 8.68 10.23 -15.38
CA GLY A 143 9.61 9.31 -16.06
C GLY A 143 10.35 8.32 -15.15
N LYS A 144 9.83 8.08 -13.94
CA LYS A 144 10.36 7.14 -12.95
C LYS A 144 9.26 6.21 -12.46
N ASP A 145 9.66 5.08 -11.88
CA ASP A 145 8.72 4.09 -11.36
C ASP A 145 7.82 4.68 -10.27
N LEU A 146 6.62 4.10 -10.18
CA LEU A 146 5.61 4.43 -9.18
C LEU A 146 5.85 3.56 -7.94
N TYR A 147 5.75 4.15 -6.76
CA TYR A 147 5.87 3.45 -5.49
C TYR A 147 4.55 3.48 -4.73
N LEU A 148 4.17 2.31 -4.20
CA LEU A 148 3.11 2.13 -3.22
C LEU A 148 3.77 1.77 -1.89
N LEU A 149 3.65 2.63 -0.89
CA LEU A 149 4.35 2.49 0.40
C LEU A 149 3.33 2.37 1.54
N ARG A 150 3.36 1.26 2.26
CA ARG A 150 2.53 1.09 3.47
C ARG A 150 3.10 1.91 4.62
N LYS A 151 2.29 2.77 5.22
CA LYS A 151 2.72 3.66 6.32
C LYS A 151 2.91 2.93 7.64
N ASP A 152 2.29 1.77 7.80
CA ASP A 152 2.49 0.86 8.95
C ASP A 152 3.69 -0.08 8.77
N SER A 153 4.40 -0.01 7.65
CA SER A 153 5.59 -0.82 7.40
C SER A 153 6.78 -0.39 8.26
N ARG A 154 7.74 -1.33 8.43
CA ARG A 154 8.99 -1.06 9.15
C ARG A 154 9.92 -0.07 8.43
N LEU A 155 9.64 0.26 7.17
CA LEU A 155 10.35 1.30 6.42
C LEU A 155 10.20 2.69 7.04
N PHE A 156 9.12 2.94 7.79
CA PHE A 156 8.87 4.22 8.45
C PHE A 156 9.28 4.23 9.93
N GLN A 157 9.97 3.18 10.40
CA GLN A 157 10.53 3.12 11.74
C GLN A 157 11.94 3.69 11.77
N THR A 158 12.32 4.28 12.90
CA THR A 158 13.69 4.75 13.13
C THR A 158 14.63 3.55 13.23
N PRO A 159 15.78 3.56 12.51
CA PRO A 159 16.81 2.54 12.65
C PRO A 159 17.31 2.40 14.10
N LYS A 160 17.67 1.19 14.51
CA LYS A 160 18.18 0.90 15.86
C LYS A 160 19.61 0.39 15.80
N LEU A 161 20.44 0.85 16.72
CA LEU A 161 21.75 0.28 17.01
C LEU A 161 21.62 -0.67 18.21
N LEU A 162 21.99 -1.93 18.02
CA LEU A 162 21.99 -2.97 19.04
C LEU A 162 23.42 -3.38 19.32
N GLN A 163 23.71 -3.78 20.56
CA GLN A 163 25.00 -4.31 20.97
C GLN A 163 24.81 -5.71 21.54
N ASN A 164 25.58 -6.69 21.04
CA ASN A 164 25.54 -8.05 21.54
C ASN A 164 26.94 -8.67 21.51
N GLN A 165 27.40 -9.21 22.64
CA GLN A 165 28.67 -9.95 22.78
C GLN A 165 29.91 -9.24 22.18
N GLY A 166 29.95 -7.90 22.21
CA GLY A 166 31.07 -7.13 21.67
C GLY A 166 30.97 -6.77 20.18
N SER A 167 29.90 -7.17 19.49
CA SER A 167 29.54 -6.73 18.15
C SER A 167 28.40 -5.70 18.17
N TYR A 168 28.41 -4.80 17.19
CA TYR A 168 27.33 -3.84 16.94
C TYR A 168 26.47 -4.28 15.75
N TYR A 169 25.16 -4.08 15.85
CA TYR A 169 24.21 -4.43 14.81
C TYR A 169 23.26 -3.27 14.53
N ILE A 170 22.97 -3.03 13.25
CA ILE A 170 21.89 -2.14 12.83
C ILE A 170 20.66 -2.98 12.52
N GLU A 171 19.53 -2.65 13.14
CA GLU A 171 18.23 -3.20 12.80
C GLU A 171 17.37 -2.13 12.11
N TRP A 172 16.90 -2.42 10.89
CA TRP A 172 15.92 -1.62 10.18
C TRP A 172 15.25 -2.44 9.08
N ASN A 173 13.97 -2.16 8.79
CA ASN A 173 13.22 -2.82 7.71
C ASN A 173 13.28 -4.37 7.73
N ARG A 174 13.16 -4.98 8.92
CA ARG A 174 13.27 -6.45 9.14
C ARG A 174 14.66 -7.04 8.81
N GLU A 175 15.66 -6.20 8.61
CA GLU A 175 17.04 -6.61 8.39
C GLU A 175 17.92 -6.25 9.57
N THR A 176 18.90 -7.11 9.81
CA THR A 176 19.98 -6.88 10.76
C THR A 176 21.32 -6.92 10.04
N ARG A 177 22.15 -5.91 10.25
CA ARG A 177 23.51 -5.82 9.68
C ARG A 177 24.53 -5.69 10.79
N GLU A 178 25.51 -6.59 10.83
CA GLU A 178 26.66 -6.46 11.72
C GLU A 178 27.58 -5.34 11.22
N ILE A 179 28.09 -4.54 12.16
CA ILE A 179 29.07 -3.49 11.93
C ILE A 179 30.40 -3.94 12.53
N PRO A 180 31.54 -3.70 11.86
CA PRO A 180 32.85 -3.95 12.45
C PRO A 180 33.00 -3.18 13.77
N SER A 181 33.37 -3.88 14.85
CA SER A 181 33.80 -3.23 16.08
C SER A 181 35.12 -2.49 15.85
N LEU A 182 35.02 -1.19 15.54
CA LEU A 182 36.14 -0.27 15.64
C LEU A 182 36.13 0.33 17.05
N SER A 183 37.29 0.77 17.53
CA SER A 183 37.49 1.43 18.82
C SER A 183 36.71 2.74 19.03
N ASN A 184 35.86 3.12 18.07
CA ASN A 184 35.20 4.42 18.01
C ASN A 184 33.75 4.30 18.47
N GLU A 185 33.25 5.35 19.15
CA GLU A 185 31.84 5.47 19.47
C GLU A 185 31.05 5.72 18.19
N TYR A 186 30.24 4.72 17.82
CA TYR A 186 29.34 4.83 16.68
C TYR A 186 28.00 5.41 17.08
N THR A 187 27.43 6.21 16.19
CA THR A 187 26.04 6.62 16.27
C THR A 187 25.30 6.19 15.02
N ILE A 188 24.03 5.84 15.21
CA ILE A 188 23.09 5.63 14.10
C ILE A 188 22.24 6.88 13.94
N SER A 189 22.15 7.34 12.71
CA SER A 189 21.37 8.51 12.34
C SER A 189 20.67 8.26 11.01
N THR A 190 19.94 9.25 10.54
CA THR A 190 19.34 9.26 9.21
C THR A 190 19.81 10.50 8.45
N CYS A 191 19.49 10.58 7.15
CA CYS A 191 19.96 11.66 6.29
C CYS A 191 19.58 13.03 6.84
N GLN A 192 20.58 13.88 7.07
CA GLN A 192 20.46 15.27 7.47
C GLN A 192 20.70 16.21 6.28
N ALA A 193 20.24 17.45 6.38
CA ALA A 193 20.47 18.46 5.37
C ALA A 193 21.97 18.79 5.29
N GLY A 194 22.54 18.80 4.08
CA GLY A 194 23.97 19.06 3.86
C GLY A 194 24.87 17.84 3.96
N ASP A 195 24.35 16.65 4.31
CA ASP A 195 25.13 15.41 4.33
C ASP A 195 25.80 15.15 2.97
N ARG A 196 27.12 14.96 3.00
CA ARG A 196 27.93 14.65 1.81
C ARG A 196 28.80 13.43 2.07
N ILE A 197 28.92 12.58 1.06
CA ILE A 197 29.79 11.40 1.09
C ILE A 197 30.56 11.29 -0.22
N GLN A 198 31.72 10.65 -0.19
CA GLN A 198 32.46 10.29 -1.39
C GLN A 198 31.62 9.32 -2.23
N TYR A 199 31.34 9.67 -3.48
CA TYR A 199 30.55 8.87 -4.40
C TYR A 199 31.12 8.94 -5.81
N ARG A 200 31.60 7.80 -6.33
CA ARG A 200 32.31 7.68 -7.61
C ARG A 200 33.57 8.56 -7.65
N TRP A 201 33.48 9.77 -8.21
CA TRP A 201 34.64 10.63 -8.48
C TRP A 201 34.70 11.88 -7.59
N GLY A 202 33.81 12.04 -6.62
CA GLY A 202 33.86 13.19 -5.72
C GLY A 202 32.84 13.16 -4.60
N LYS A 203 32.89 14.18 -3.73
CA LYS A 203 31.90 14.40 -2.68
C LYS A 203 30.58 14.86 -3.26
N LYS A 204 29.50 14.17 -2.93
CA LYS A 204 28.15 14.46 -3.43
C LYS A 204 27.14 14.45 -2.29
N GLU A 205 26.09 15.27 -2.42
CA GLU A 205 25.02 15.33 -1.44
C GLU A 205 24.22 14.03 -1.41
N LEU A 206 23.95 13.53 -0.21
CA LEU A 206 23.29 12.24 -0.05
C LEU A 206 21.86 12.26 -0.59
N SER A 207 21.15 13.38 -0.45
CA SER A 207 19.83 13.59 -1.01
C SER A 207 19.81 13.48 -2.55
N GLU A 208 20.90 13.92 -3.20
CA GLU A 208 21.10 13.84 -4.64
C GLU A 208 21.40 12.41 -5.08
N ILE A 209 22.29 11.71 -4.36
CA ILE A 209 22.59 10.29 -4.62
C ILE A 209 21.32 9.44 -4.52
N MET A 210 20.55 9.61 -3.43
CA MET A 210 19.30 8.88 -3.24
C MET A 210 18.26 9.20 -4.33
N ARG A 211 18.28 10.42 -4.88
CA ARG A 211 17.43 10.80 -6.02
C ARG A 211 17.86 10.10 -7.31
N GLU A 212 19.16 10.00 -7.59
CA GLU A 212 19.69 9.28 -8.76
C GLU A 212 19.38 7.78 -8.71
N LEU A 213 19.47 7.21 -7.51
CA LEU A 213 19.08 5.82 -7.23
C LEU A 213 17.56 5.61 -7.17
N GLN A 214 16.77 6.65 -7.42
CA GLN A 214 15.31 6.61 -7.46
C GLN A 214 14.64 6.15 -6.17
N ILE A 215 15.30 6.41 -5.02
CA ILE A 215 14.74 6.12 -3.71
C ILE A 215 13.60 7.14 -3.45
N PRO A 216 12.40 6.69 -3.06
CA PRO A 216 11.27 7.56 -2.78
C PRO A 216 11.59 8.58 -1.70
N GLU A 217 11.24 9.85 -1.93
CA GLU A 217 11.44 10.93 -0.95
C GLU A 217 10.93 10.58 0.46
N PRO A 218 9.73 9.96 0.64
CA PRO A 218 9.24 9.61 1.98
C PRO A 218 10.13 8.66 2.78
N ILE A 219 10.93 7.82 2.11
CA ILE A 219 11.77 6.78 2.73
C ILE A 219 13.17 7.29 3.08
N ARG A 220 13.69 8.30 2.38
CA ARG A 220 15.10 8.76 2.50
C ARG A 220 15.52 9.09 3.93
N ARG A 221 14.59 9.66 4.72
CA ARG A 221 14.81 10.04 6.13
C ARG A 221 14.81 8.87 7.12
N PHE A 222 14.55 7.65 6.67
CA PHE A 222 14.55 6.44 7.50
C PHE A 222 15.70 5.49 7.13
N ILE A 223 16.42 5.76 6.03
CA ILE A 223 17.57 4.96 5.65
C ILE A 223 18.65 5.10 6.73
N PRO A 224 19.17 3.97 7.27
CA PRO A 224 20.20 3.99 8.28
C PRO A 224 21.51 4.60 7.75
N ILE A 225 22.12 5.45 8.57
CA ILE A 225 23.44 6.01 8.34
C ILE A 225 24.28 5.78 9.60
N LEU A 226 25.41 5.09 9.44
CA LEU A 226 26.42 4.94 10.48
C LEU A 226 27.36 6.15 10.45
N ARG A 227 27.57 6.74 11.62
CA ARG A 227 28.48 7.87 11.81
C ARG A 227 29.40 7.65 13.01
N THR A 228 30.54 8.33 13.01
CA THR A 228 31.22 8.76 14.25
C THR A 228 30.84 10.21 14.53
N GLU A 229 31.30 10.81 15.64
CA GLU A 229 30.89 12.15 16.11
C GLU A 229 30.59 13.17 14.99
N ASP A 230 31.49 13.32 14.00
CA ASP A 230 31.29 14.25 12.87
C ASP A 230 31.40 13.63 11.48
N THR A 231 31.69 12.32 11.37
CA THR A 231 31.98 11.69 10.06
C THR A 231 30.93 10.66 9.68
N LEU A 232 30.36 10.83 8.48
CA LEU A 232 29.50 9.84 7.86
C LEU A 232 30.36 8.67 7.35
N LEU A 233 30.13 7.46 7.88
CA LEU A 233 30.89 6.27 7.51
C LEU A 233 30.18 5.39 6.48
N ILE A 234 28.93 5.01 6.72
CA ILE A 234 28.20 4.06 5.86
C ILE A 234 26.74 4.49 5.69
N VAL A 235 26.24 4.42 4.45
CA VAL A 235 24.80 4.55 4.13
C VAL A 235 24.26 3.19 3.70
N PHE A 236 23.31 2.65 4.46
CA PHE A 236 22.77 1.29 4.26
C PHE A 236 21.62 1.24 3.27
N LEU A 237 21.89 1.58 2.01
CA LEU A 237 20.90 1.57 0.93
C LEU A 237 20.35 0.17 0.64
N SER A 238 21.17 -0.87 0.83
CA SER A 238 20.79 -2.25 0.59
C SER A 238 19.72 -2.76 1.57
N MET A 239 19.58 -2.12 2.74
CA MET A 239 18.50 -2.44 3.68
C MET A 239 17.13 -1.93 3.23
N PHE A 240 17.10 -1.00 2.25
CA PHE A 240 15.86 -0.57 1.59
C PHE A 240 15.55 -1.45 0.38
N ASP A 241 16.52 -1.60 -0.51
CA ASP A 241 16.40 -2.38 -1.74
C ASP A 241 17.70 -3.15 -1.98
N LYS A 242 17.62 -4.48 -1.97
CA LYS A 242 18.78 -5.39 -2.12
C LYS A 242 19.58 -5.19 -3.42
N SER A 243 18.98 -4.57 -4.44
CA SER A 243 19.67 -4.25 -5.68
C SER A 243 20.63 -3.06 -5.55
N LEU A 244 20.49 -2.26 -4.49
CA LEU A 244 21.35 -1.12 -4.20
C LEU A 244 22.58 -1.55 -3.40
N LYS A 245 23.70 -0.89 -3.68
CA LYS A 245 24.94 -1.05 -2.90
C LYS A 245 24.99 -0.02 -1.78
N ASP A 246 25.44 -0.46 -0.60
CA ASP A 246 25.77 0.45 0.49
C ASP A 246 26.93 1.37 0.07
N ILE A 247 26.92 2.58 0.60
CA ILE A 247 27.98 3.57 0.30
C ILE A 247 28.87 3.67 1.51
N HIS A 248 30.16 3.42 1.31
CA HIS A 248 31.18 3.55 2.34
C HIS A 248 31.97 4.82 2.10
N SER A 249 32.22 5.59 3.14
CA SER A 249 33.29 6.58 3.12
C SER A 249 34.60 5.83 2.94
N GLU A 250 35.44 6.29 2.02
CA GLU A 250 36.83 5.83 1.98
C GLU A 250 37.46 6.19 3.33
N PHE A 251 37.81 5.18 4.12
CA PHE A 251 38.65 5.37 5.29
C PHE A 251 39.99 5.91 4.79
N SER A 252 40.38 7.09 5.27
CA SER A 252 41.77 7.57 5.19
C SER A 252 42.59 6.84 6.24
#